data_AF-A0A1B1QGD0-F1
#
_entry.id   AF-A0A1B1QGD0-F1
#
_cell.length_a   1.000
_cell.length_b   1.000
_cell.length_c   1.000
_cell.angle_alpha   90.00
_cell.angle_beta   90.00
_cell.angle_gamma   90.00
#
_symmetry.space_group_name_H-M   'P 1'
#
loop_
_entity.id
_entity.type
_entity.pdbx_description
1 polymer ?
#
loop_
_entity_poly.entity_id
_entity_poly.type
_entity_poly.pdbx_seq_one_letter_code
_entity_poly.pdbx_strand_id
1 'polypeptide(L)'
;SMAFQNDIFEWARDHRVHHKYSETDADPHNAVRGFFFAHIGWLLVRKHPDVIEKGRKLELSDLLADKVVMFQRKHYKPSVLLMCFFVPMFVPWYLWGESLWVAYFIPALLRYTLVLNATWLVNSAAHMWGNRPYDKNINPRENKFVTFSAIGEGFHNYHHTFPSD
;
A
#
# COMPACT_ATOMS: atom_id res chain seq x y z
N SER A 1 7.41 -1.00 -9.22
CA SER A 1 8.34 -2.04 -8.71
C SER A 1 9.28 -1.56 -7.61
N MET A 2 9.81 -0.33 -7.62
CA MET A 2 10.70 0.18 -6.56
C MET A 2 10.06 0.19 -5.15
N ALA A 3 8.75 0.46 -5.06
CA ALA A 3 8.02 0.48 -3.79
C ALA A 3 7.77 -0.91 -3.18
N PHE A 4 7.79 -1.97 -4.00
CA PHE A 4 7.58 -3.37 -3.59
C PHE A 4 6.33 -3.58 -2.68
N GLN A 5 5.15 -3.19 -3.17
CA GLN A 5 3.87 -3.39 -2.47
C GLN A 5 2.90 -4.30 -3.24
N ASN A 6 3.42 -5.39 -3.79
CA ASN A 6 2.79 -6.23 -4.83
C ASN A 6 2.73 -5.56 -6.21
N ASP A 7 2.34 -6.36 -7.22
CA ASP A 7 2.13 -5.85 -8.56
C ASP A 7 0.84 -5.01 -8.63
N ILE A 8 0.75 -4.12 -9.63
CA ILE A 8 -0.33 -3.12 -9.73
C ILE A 8 -1.70 -3.80 -9.74
N PHE A 9 -1.84 -4.93 -10.43
CA PHE A 9 -3.11 -5.66 -10.50
C PHE A 9 -3.55 -6.15 -9.12
N GLU A 10 -2.64 -6.77 -8.37
CA GLU A 10 -2.95 -7.27 -7.02
C GLU A 10 -3.27 -6.13 -6.04
N TRP A 11 -2.46 -5.07 -6.07
CA TRP A 11 -2.67 -3.90 -5.20
C TRP A 11 -4.02 -3.24 -5.50
N ALA A 12 -4.33 -2.96 -6.76
CA ALA A 12 -5.58 -2.32 -7.16
C ALA A 12 -6.80 -3.20 -6.86
N ARG A 13 -6.71 -4.53 -7.06
CA ARG A 13 -7.77 -5.46 -6.66
C ARG A 13 -8.06 -5.35 -5.17
N ASP A 14 -7.03 -5.49 -4.33
CA ASP A 14 -7.20 -5.46 -2.88
C ASP A 14 -7.71 -4.09 -2.41
N HIS A 15 -7.24 -2.99 -3.01
CA HIS A 15 -7.70 -1.64 -2.69
C HIS A 15 -9.17 -1.40 -3.11
N ARG A 16 -9.60 -1.91 -4.28
CA ARG A 16 -11.02 -1.87 -4.66
C ARG A 16 -11.91 -2.66 -3.70
N VAL A 17 -11.42 -3.81 -3.19
CA VAL A 17 -12.15 -4.57 -2.16
C VAL A 17 -12.24 -3.73 -0.87
N HIS A 18 -11.13 -3.13 -0.45
CA HIS A 18 -11.06 -2.27 0.73
C HIS A 18 -12.07 -1.12 0.68
N HIS A 19 -12.14 -0.37 -0.43
CA HIS A 19 -13.12 0.70 -0.58
C HIS A 19 -14.56 0.20 -0.55
N LYS A 20 -14.84 -0.92 -1.24
CA LYS A 20 -16.21 -1.42 -1.38
C LYS A 20 -16.75 -2.09 -0.12
N TYR A 21 -15.88 -2.65 0.71
CA TYR A 21 -16.25 -3.44 1.88
C TYR A 21 -15.49 -3.02 3.15
N SER A 22 -15.14 -1.73 3.24
CA SER A 22 -14.37 -1.15 4.33
C SER A 22 -14.95 -1.53 5.69
N GLU A 23 -14.08 -1.79 6.67
CA GLU A 23 -14.47 -2.18 8.04
C GLU A 23 -15.23 -3.51 8.18
N THR A 24 -15.21 -4.38 7.16
CA THR A 24 -15.81 -5.74 7.22
C THR A 24 -14.74 -6.83 7.11
N ASP A 25 -15.12 -8.09 7.30
CA ASP A 25 -14.22 -9.23 7.06
C ASP A 25 -13.81 -9.41 5.59
N ALA A 26 -14.46 -8.71 4.67
CA ALA A 26 -14.02 -8.63 3.28
C ALA A 26 -12.93 -7.56 3.05
N ASP A 27 -12.69 -6.65 3.99
CA ASP A 27 -11.59 -5.68 3.91
C ASP A 27 -10.24 -6.35 4.21
N PRO A 28 -9.27 -6.35 3.27
CA PRO A 28 -7.96 -6.96 3.46
C PRO A 28 -7.21 -6.48 4.71
N HIS A 29 -7.42 -5.21 5.10
CA HIS A 29 -6.75 -4.57 6.24
C HIS A 29 -7.76 -3.95 7.21
N ASN A 30 -8.88 -4.66 7.44
CA ASN A 30 -9.97 -4.27 8.32
C ASN A 30 -9.50 -3.58 9.62
N ALA A 31 -9.70 -2.27 9.71
CA ALA A 31 -9.32 -1.43 10.83
C ALA A 31 -10.03 -1.80 12.16
N VAL A 32 -11.20 -2.44 12.10
CA VAL A 32 -11.94 -2.91 13.30
C VAL A 32 -11.16 -3.98 14.07
N ARG A 33 -10.24 -4.70 13.41
CA ARG A 33 -9.36 -5.70 14.05
C ARG A 33 -8.17 -5.07 14.79
N GLY A 34 -8.11 -3.75 14.87
CA GLY A 34 -7.13 -2.99 15.65
C GLY A 34 -5.89 -2.58 14.85
N PHE A 35 -5.15 -1.62 15.42
CA PHE A 35 -4.07 -0.92 14.74
C PHE A 35 -3.02 -1.87 14.16
N PHE A 36 -2.54 -2.84 14.95
CA PHE A 36 -1.50 -3.75 14.52
C PHE A 36 -1.94 -4.58 13.29
N PHE A 37 -3.19 -5.06 13.28
CA PHE A 37 -3.71 -5.83 12.16
C PHE A 37 -3.75 -4.99 10.89
N ALA A 38 -4.36 -3.80 10.95
CA ALA A 38 -4.49 -2.90 9.79
C ALA A 38 -3.14 -2.35 9.30
N HIS A 39 -2.16 -2.20 10.21
CA HIS A 39 -0.83 -1.69 9.87
C HIS A 39 0.02 -2.74 9.16
N ILE A 40 0.23 -3.92 9.78
CA ILE A 40 1.11 -4.96 9.21
C ILE A 40 0.58 -6.37 9.41
N GLY A 41 -0.22 -6.62 10.45
CA GLY A 41 -0.66 -7.96 10.82
C GLY A 41 -1.41 -8.70 9.70
N TRP A 42 -2.15 -7.98 8.86
CA TRP A 42 -2.84 -8.55 7.70
C TRP A 42 -1.89 -9.21 6.67
N LEU A 43 -0.66 -8.72 6.56
CA LEU A 43 0.37 -9.32 5.69
C LEU A 43 1.00 -10.58 6.27
N LEU A 44 0.83 -10.80 7.58
CA LEU A 44 1.46 -11.88 8.34
C LEU A 44 0.53 -13.10 8.52
N VAL A 45 -0.70 -13.01 8.02
CA VAL A 45 -1.71 -14.06 8.13
C VAL A 45 -2.35 -14.35 6.77
N ARG A 46 -3.11 -15.44 6.69
CA ARG A 46 -3.94 -15.70 5.52
C ARG A 46 -5.09 -14.70 5.47
N LYS A 47 -5.41 -14.21 4.27
CA LYS A 47 -6.60 -13.39 4.03
C LYS A 47 -7.86 -14.14 4.48
N HIS A 48 -8.81 -13.42 5.05
CA HIS A 48 -10.13 -13.97 5.36
C HIS A 48 -10.82 -14.46 4.07
N PRO A 49 -11.59 -15.58 4.09
CA PRO A 49 -12.28 -16.09 2.90
C PRO A 49 -13.12 -15.04 2.16
N ASP A 50 -13.77 -14.13 2.88
CA ASP A 50 -14.60 -13.08 2.31
C ASP A 50 -13.80 -12.11 1.43
N VAL A 51 -12.56 -11.79 1.79
CA VAL A 51 -11.67 -10.96 0.95
C VAL A 51 -11.50 -11.61 -0.44
N ILE A 52 -11.34 -12.93 -0.46
CA ILE A 52 -11.14 -13.70 -1.69
C ILE A 52 -12.47 -13.79 -2.47
N GLU A 53 -13.57 -14.10 -1.79
CA GLU A 53 -14.89 -14.20 -2.41
C GLU A 53 -15.33 -12.87 -3.03
N LYS A 54 -15.22 -11.76 -2.29
CA LYS A 54 -15.62 -10.44 -2.77
C LYS A 54 -14.65 -9.90 -3.83
N GLY A 55 -13.35 -10.14 -3.68
CA GLY A 55 -12.35 -9.76 -4.69
C GLY A 55 -12.59 -10.41 -6.06
N ARG A 56 -13.11 -11.64 -6.09
CA ARG A 56 -13.49 -12.32 -7.36
C ARG A 56 -14.72 -11.71 -8.05
N LYS A 57 -15.53 -10.96 -7.33
CA LYS A 57 -16.75 -10.30 -7.86
C LYS A 57 -16.49 -8.89 -8.38
N LEU A 58 -15.25 -8.40 -8.27
CA LEU A 58 -14.88 -7.10 -8.80
C LEU A 58 -14.70 -7.15 -10.31
N GLU A 59 -15.09 -6.05 -10.95
CA GLU A 59 -14.76 -5.76 -12.34
C GLU A 59 -13.28 -5.31 -12.38
N LEU A 60 -12.47 -5.97 -13.22
CA LEU A 60 -11.01 -5.76 -13.35
C LEU A 60 -10.57 -5.81 -14.83
N SER A 61 -11.51 -5.74 -15.79
CA SER A 61 -11.19 -5.84 -17.22
C SER A 61 -10.30 -4.69 -17.68
N ASP A 62 -10.42 -3.53 -17.04
CA ASP A 62 -9.54 -2.38 -17.25
C ASP A 62 -8.08 -2.72 -16.97
N LEU A 63 -7.80 -3.37 -15.82
CA LEU A 63 -6.44 -3.79 -15.44
C LEU A 63 -5.92 -4.93 -16.32
N LEU A 64 -6.80 -5.83 -16.76
CA LEU A 64 -6.44 -6.94 -17.66
C LEU A 64 -6.14 -6.46 -19.08
N ALA A 65 -6.83 -5.42 -19.54
CA ALA A 65 -6.62 -4.82 -20.85
C ALA A 65 -5.36 -3.94 -20.90
N ASP A 66 -4.91 -3.41 -19.77
CA ASP A 66 -3.71 -2.57 -19.69
C ASP A 66 -2.42 -3.41 -19.83
N LYS A 67 -1.72 -3.18 -20.95
CA LYS A 67 -0.46 -3.89 -21.28
C LYS A 67 0.68 -3.56 -20.31
N VAL A 68 0.72 -2.36 -19.74
CA VAL A 68 1.75 -1.94 -18.77
C VAL A 68 1.53 -2.67 -17.45
N VAL A 69 0.29 -2.73 -16.96
CA VAL A 69 -0.08 -3.48 -15.76
C VAL A 69 0.28 -4.96 -15.92
N MET A 70 -0.12 -5.57 -17.04
CA MET A 70 0.13 -6.99 -17.27
C MET A 70 1.61 -7.31 -17.54
N PHE A 71 2.36 -6.40 -18.17
CA PHE A 71 3.81 -6.52 -18.29
C PHE A 71 4.49 -6.47 -16.91
N GLN A 72 4.13 -5.51 -16.08
CA GLN A 72 4.68 -5.35 -14.74
C GLN A 72 4.38 -6.56 -13.86
N ARG A 73 3.16 -7.11 -13.94
CA ARG A 73 2.78 -8.35 -13.27
C ARG A 73 3.59 -9.56 -13.74
N LYS A 74 3.77 -9.73 -15.05
CA LYS A 74 4.54 -10.84 -15.64
C LYS A 74 6.01 -10.82 -15.20
N HIS A 75 6.61 -9.63 -15.11
CA HIS A 75 8.02 -9.44 -14.78
C HIS A 75 8.24 -8.93 -13.34
N TYR A 76 7.25 -9.10 -12.46
CA TYR A 76 7.24 -8.48 -11.14
C TYR A 76 8.47 -8.82 -10.31
N LYS A 77 8.74 -10.12 -10.12
CA LYS A 77 9.85 -10.60 -9.28
C LYS A 77 11.23 -10.06 -9.73
N PRO A 78 11.67 -10.23 -11.00
CA PRO A 78 12.91 -9.61 -11.47
C PRO A 78 12.92 -8.09 -11.30
N SER A 79 11.80 -7.41 -11.63
CA SER A 79 11.73 -5.95 -11.56
C SER A 79 11.85 -5.41 -10.14
N VAL A 80 11.33 -6.11 -9.14
CA VAL A 80 11.45 -5.73 -7.72
C VAL A 80 12.89 -5.91 -7.24
N LEU A 81 13.51 -7.06 -7.51
CA LEU A 81 14.90 -7.30 -7.10
C LEU A 81 15.83 -6.22 -7.66
N LEU A 82 15.66 -5.90 -8.95
CA LEU A 82 16.43 -4.85 -9.60
C LEU A 82 16.12 -3.46 -9.01
N MET A 83 14.85 -3.04 -9.02
CA MET A 83 14.50 -1.63 -8.76
C MET A 83 14.43 -1.29 -7.27
N CYS A 84 14.01 -2.22 -6.41
CA CYS A 84 13.86 -1.97 -4.97
C CYS A 84 15.19 -2.13 -4.21
N PHE A 85 16.04 -3.08 -4.62
CA PHE A 85 17.25 -3.45 -3.88
C PHE A 85 18.54 -3.16 -4.64
N PHE A 86 18.72 -3.68 -5.86
CA PHE A 86 20.01 -3.56 -6.54
C PHE A 86 20.32 -2.14 -7.02
N VAL A 87 19.37 -1.46 -7.68
CA VAL A 87 19.58 -0.07 -8.11
C VAL A 87 19.89 0.84 -6.91
N PRO A 88 19.09 0.83 -5.81
CA PRO A 88 19.33 1.73 -4.68
C PRO A 88 20.60 1.38 -3.88
N MET A 89 21.09 0.14 -3.98
CA MET A 89 22.37 -0.29 -3.40
C MET A 89 23.58 0.05 -4.29
N PHE A 90 23.52 -0.22 -5.59
CA PHE A 90 24.69 -0.08 -6.46
C PHE A 90 24.93 1.33 -6.95
N VAL A 91 23.88 2.15 -7.12
CA VAL A 91 24.02 3.56 -7.49
C VAL A 91 24.93 4.31 -6.51
N PRO A 92 24.68 4.33 -5.19
CA PRO A 92 25.54 5.02 -4.25
C PRO A 92 26.95 4.45 -4.16
N TRP A 93 27.06 3.12 -4.20
CA TRP A 93 28.36 2.46 -4.15
C TRP A 93 29.23 2.81 -5.36
N TYR A 94 28.65 2.83 -6.55
CA TYR A 94 29.40 3.04 -7.79
C TYR A 94 29.61 4.51 -8.13
N LEU A 95 28.61 5.38 -7.94
CA LEU A 95 28.67 6.77 -8.43
C LEU A 95 29.38 7.74 -7.49
N TRP A 96 29.29 7.53 -6.17
CA TRP A 96 29.92 8.42 -5.19
C TRP A 96 30.74 7.69 -4.12
N GLY A 97 31.07 6.42 -4.37
CA GLY A 97 32.03 5.65 -3.56
C GLY A 97 31.55 5.31 -2.16
N GLU A 98 30.23 5.25 -1.93
CA GLU A 98 29.69 4.83 -0.65
C GLU A 98 30.06 3.36 -0.35
N SER A 99 30.22 2.98 0.90
CA SER A 99 30.44 1.58 1.27
C SER A 99 29.24 0.70 0.93
N LEU A 100 29.48 -0.54 0.49
CA LEU A 100 28.40 -1.51 0.22
C LEU A 100 27.51 -1.77 1.45
N TRP A 101 28.09 -1.68 2.65
CA TRP A 101 27.35 -1.84 3.90
C TRP A 101 26.32 -0.72 4.08
N VAL A 102 26.74 0.54 4.02
CA VAL A 102 25.83 1.69 4.13
C VAL A 102 24.82 1.68 2.99
N ALA A 103 25.26 1.44 1.76
CA ALA A 103 24.40 1.36 0.59
C ALA A 103 23.31 0.27 0.68
N TYR A 104 23.61 -0.87 1.31
CA TYR A 104 22.62 -1.90 1.53
C TYR A 104 21.63 -1.55 2.65
N PHE A 105 22.12 -1.11 3.82
CA PHE A 105 21.24 -0.89 4.96
C PHE A 105 20.41 0.40 4.87
N ILE A 106 20.94 1.46 4.25
CA ILE A 106 20.29 2.78 4.28
C ILE A 106 19.41 3.02 3.03
N PRO A 107 19.95 3.21 1.81
CA PRO A 107 19.13 3.53 0.65
C PRO A 107 18.36 2.34 0.08
N ALA A 108 18.72 1.08 0.42
CA ALA A 108 17.90 -0.09 0.09
C ALA A 108 16.93 -0.47 1.22
N LEU A 109 17.43 -0.95 2.38
CA LEU A 109 16.56 -1.50 3.43
C LEU A 109 15.80 -0.45 4.24
N LEU A 110 16.48 0.55 4.83
CA LEU A 110 15.81 1.56 5.65
C LEU A 110 14.82 2.36 4.82
N ARG A 111 15.21 2.78 3.61
CA ARG A 111 14.31 3.43 2.65
C ARG A 111 13.06 2.60 2.39
N TYR A 112 13.21 1.30 2.13
CA TYR A 112 12.07 0.41 1.90
C TYR A 112 11.17 0.31 3.13
N THR A 113 11.74 0.10 4.32
CA THR A 113 10.99 0.03 5.57
C THR A 113 10.22 1.33 5.85
N LEU A 114 10.83 2.49 5.62
CA LEU A 114 10.17 3.78 5.80
C LEU A 114 8.99 3.96 4.85
N VAL A 115 9.16 3.60 3.57
CA VAL A 115 8.08 3.65 2.56
C VAL A 115 6.93 2.74 2.98
N LEU A 116 7.22 1.50 3.40
CA LEU A 116 6.17 0.58 3.85
C LEU A 116 5.38 1.13 5.03
N ASN A 117 6.06 1.59 6.08
CA ASN A 117 5.38 2.10 7.27
C ASN A 117 4.59 3.38 6.97
N ALA A 118 5.10 4.26 6.10
CA ALA A 118 4.37 5.44 5.64
C ALA A 118 3.07 5.05 4.93
N THR A 119 3.09 4.08 4.01
CA THR A 119 1.87 3.57 3.37
C THR A 119 0.95 2.88 4.36
N TRP A 120 1.48 2.03 5.25
CA TRP A 120 0.66 1.29 6.21
C TRP A 120 -0.03 2.18 7.25
N LEU A 121 0.49 3.39 7.49
CA LEU A 121 -0.21 4.39 8.31
C LEU A 121 -1.53 4.86 7.68
N VAL A 122 -1.66 4.82 6.35
CA VAL A 122 -2.92 5.13 5.65
C VAL A 122 -3.98 4.11 6.06
N ASN A 123 -3.66 2.81 6.01
CA ASN A 123 -4.60 1.75 6.40
C ASN A 123 -4.92 1.74 7.90
N SER A 124 -3.96 2.13 8.75
CA SER A 124 -4.13 2.05 10.21
C SER A 124 -4.50 3.41 10.84
N ALA A 125 -3.56 4.34 10.91
CA ALA A 125 -3.75 5.60 11.59
C ALA A 125 -4.85 6.45 10.92
N ALA A 126 -4.94 6.46 9.60
CA ALA A 126 -5.98 7.22 8.89
C ALA A 126 -7.38 6.59 8.97
N HIS A 127 -7.55 5.38 9.52
CA HIS A 127 -8.87 4.83 9.88
C HIS A 127 -9.23 5.05 11.36
N MET A 128 -8.28 5.48 12.21
CA MET A 128 -8.45 5.47 13.67
C MET A 128 -8.37 6.87 14.29
N TRP A 129 -7.44 7.71 13.82
CA TRP A 129 -7.16 9.01 14.44
C TRP A 129 -7.20 10.15 13.42
N GLY A 130 -7.95 11.20 13.76
CA GLY A 130 -8.18 12.35 12.89
C GLY A 130 -9.63 12.83 12.91
N ASN A 131 -9.94 13.75 12.00
CA ASN A 131 -11.27 14.35 11.83
C ASN A 131 -12.06 13.65 10.72
N ARG A 132 -13.39 13.82 10.70
CA ARG A 132 -14.28 13.27 9.68
C ARG A 132 -15.25 14.34 9.14
N PRO A 133 -14.74 15.33 8.38
CA PRO A 133 -15.55 16.48 7.96
C PRO A 133 -16.48 16.19 6.78
N TYR A 134 -16.23 15.13 5.99
CA TYR A 134 -17.01 14.80 4.78
C TYR A 134 -18.08 13.74 5.06
N ASP A 135 -17.70 12.62 5.68
CA ASP A 135 -18.66 11.62 6.17
C ASP A 135 -18.28 11.14 7.58
N LYS A 136 -19.15 11.44 8.55
CA LYS A 136 -18.97 11.06 9.97
C LYS A 136 -19.36 9.61 10.28
N ASN A 137 -20.00 8.92 9.35
CA ASN A 137 -20.52 7.56 9.54
C ASN A 137 -19.50 6.48 9.15
N ILE A 138 -18.45 6.84 8.42
CA ILE A 138 -17.34 5.93 8.07
C ILE A 138 -16.16 6.11 9.04
N ASN A 139 -15.26 5.12 9.10
CA ASN A 139 -14.05 5.19 9.93
C ASN A 139 -12.91 6.05 9.38
N PRO A 140 -12.61 6.08 8.06
CA PRO A 140 -11.56 6.91 7.47
C PRO A 140 -11.56 8.37 7.95
N ARG A 141 -10.38 8.93 8.16
CA ARG A 141 -10.14 10.20 8.85
C ARG A 141 -9.09 11.05 8.17
N GLU A 142 -9.28 12.35 8.26
CA GLU A 142 -8.27 13.34 7.91
C GLU A 142 -7.16 13.35 8.97
N ASN A 143 -5.94 12.96 8.59
CA ASN A 143 -4.79 12.87 9.47
C ASN A 143 -3.57 13.60 8.88
N LYS A 144 -3.21 14.74 9.49
CA LYS A 144 -2.11 15.61 9.01
C LYS A 144 -0.74 14.93 9.02
N PHE A 145 -0.48 14.07 10.00
CA PHE A 145 0.80 13.35 10.07
C PHE A 145 0.91 12.34 8.93
N VAL A 146 -0.17 11.57 8.68
CA VAL A 146 -0.23 10.64 7.55
C VAL A 146 -0.16 11.39 6.22
N THR A 147 -0.79 12.56 6.12
CA THR A 147 -0.72 13.42 4.93
C THR A 147 0.73 13.78 4.61
N PHE A 148 1.50 14.16 5.63
CA PHE A 148 2.92 14.47 5.44
C PHE A 148 3.75 13.23 5.10
N SER A 149 3.57 12.13 5.84
CA SER A 149 4.42 10.93 5.68
C SER A 149 4.12 10.16 4.39
N ALA A 150 2.86 10.12 3.95
CA ALA A 150 2.41 9.43 2.76
C ALA A 150 2.21 10.36 1.55
N ILE A 151 2.71 11.60 1.60
CA ILE A 151 2.73 12.54 0.47
C ILE A 151 1.32 12.86 -0.07
N GLY A 152 0.39 13.18 0.83
CA GLY A 152 -0.99 13.61 0.49
C GLY A 152 -2.07 12.61 0.88
N GLU A 153 -1.73 11.33 0.99
CA GLU A 153 -2.71 10.23 1.20
C GLU A 153 -3.35 10.19 2.61
N GLY A 154 -3.17 11.23 3.43
CA GLY A 154 -3.78 11.33 4.76
C GLY A 154 -5.13 12.05 4.78
N PHE A 155 -5.60 12.57 3.64
CA PHE A 155 -6.96 13.12 3.47
C PHE A 155 -7.99 12.00 3.29
N HIS A 156 -8.00 11.05 4.22
CA HIS A 156 -8.58 9.73 4.00
C HIS A 156 -10.10 9.70 4.16
N ASN A 157 -10.68 10.63 4.92
CA ASN A 157 -12.14 10.76 5.01
C ASN A 157 -12.70 11.28 3.68
N TYR A 158 -12.03 12.27 3.08
CA TYR A 158 -12.37 12.75 1.73
C TYR A 158 -12.26 11.61 0.72
N HIS A 159 -11.10 10.96 0.66
CA HIS A 159 -10.79 9.88 -0.29
C HIS A 159 -11.83 8.76 -0.26
N HIS A 160 -12.24 8.30 0.93
CA HIS A 160 -13.29 7.28 1.03
C HIS A 160 -14.69 7.77 0.72
N THR A 161 -14.97 9.06 0.90
CA THR A 161 -16.27 9.65 0.56
C THR A 161 -16.38 9.86 -0.97
N PHE A 162 -15.28 10.23 -1.62
CA PHE A 162 -15.21 10.56 -3.05
C PHE A 162 -14.05 9.80 -3.73
N PRO A 163 -14.12 8.47 -3.87
CA PRO A 163 -13.00 7.64 -4.38
C PRO A 163 -12.72 7.77 -5.88
N SER A 164 -13.32 8.77 -6.55
CA SER A 164 -13.18 9.02 -7.99
C SER A 164 -12.70 10.44 -8.32
N ASP A 165 -12.42 11.25 -7.29
CA ASP A 165 -11.74 12.54 -7.41
C ASP A 165 -10.30 12.33 -7.92
#